data_AF-A0AAV9NQZ0-F1
#
_entry.id   AF-A0AAV9NQZ0-F1
#
_cell.length_a   1.000
_cell.length_b   1.000
_cell.length_c   1.000
_cell.angle_alpha   90.00
_cell.angle_beta   90.00
_cell.angle_gamma   90.00
#
_symmetry.space_group_name_H-M   'P 1'
#
loop_
_entity.id
_entity.type
_entity.pdbx_description
1 polymer ?
#
loop_
_entity_poly.entity_id
_entity_poly.type
_entity_poly.pdbx_seq_one_letter_code
_entity_poly.pdbx_strand_id
1 'polypeptide(L)'
;MGAHVVPSTIFPKTYVMSAWNHAHTRFEAEVVSLEMEGNLPHDLHGAFYRIQPDTMFPPIFDDDAPINGDGNVCCFYIKDGTVDFKSRYVRTEKYIVERAARRALFGRYRNKYTDDPRVRNVISRTTSNTHVVYHAGKIMTLKEDGPPYEIDASTLETIGFVDYNGTFKAPTHTAHPKADSETRELVGYSYEAKGDATPDICSFTVDRNGYITEEVWFQAPWACMIHDFWATKNWVVFPINGLKASEELMISGGEHFYWDETLDYQLLGVVPRRGAKPEDVRWFKTGQGCYSHTINGFEDQDGKLVLDANVWTDLHFPFFPNSKGEKFTTDRTKTRAPILRYRFDPKGNTDVVIHPERVVLDGVYEFGRVDDRQLGKPYERVWTLHVDPTKFSSAESAEQGFNTLLMHNFRTGETQKYFHGDDITFQEPVFVPRHEGAPPEDGYVLVVVDLFRENLTNLLVFEAQDIKSGPITTIKLPLKLLDGLHGSWVDGKDVDAASKVPFRDAWAKH
;
A
#
# COMPACT_ATOMS: atom_id res chain seq x y z
N MET A 1 23.92 7.03 -28.80
CA MET A 1 25.29 6.95 -28.25
C MET A 1 25.17 6.93 -26.75
N GLY A 2 25.17 5.74 -26.14
CA GLY A 2 25.00 5.61 -24.68
C GLY A 2 26.32 5.90 -24.00
N ALA A 3 26.40 7.02 -23.28
CA ALA A 3 27.48 7.20 -22.31
C ALA A 3 27.42 6.04 -21.32
N HIS A 4 28.50 5.29 -21.17
CA HIS A 4 28.62 4.32 -20.08
C HIS A 4 28.56 5.10 -18.77
N VAL A 5 27.38 5.14 -18.15
CA VAL A 5 27.22 5.67 -16.78
C VAL A 5 28.03 4.73 -15.89
N VAL A 6 29.13 5.25 -15.33
CA VAL A 6 29.91 4.52 -14.33
C VAL A 6 29.02 4.45 -13.08
N PRO A 7 28.70 3.24 -12.57
CA PRO A 7 27.86 3.10 -11.39
C PRO A 7 28.47 3.84 -10.20
N SER A 8 27.71 4.75 -9.60
CA SER A 8 28.11 5.43 -8.37
C SER A 8 28.12 4.43 -7.21
N THR A 9 29.05 4.59 -6.28
CA THR A 9 29.00 3.94 -4.97
C THR A 9 28.39 4.83 -3.89
N ILE A 10 27.99 6.05 -4.27
CA ILE A 10 27.45 7.09 -3.38
C ILE A 10 25.98 7.25 -3.72
N PHE A 11 25.12 7.13 -2.70
CA PHE A 11 23.70 7.44 -2.86
C PHE A 11 23.49 8.95 -3.08
N PRO A 12 22.55 9.34 -3.95
CA PRO A 12 22.24 10.73 -4.20
C PRO A 12 21.78 11.44 -2.93
N LYS A 13 22.14 12.72 -2.79
CA LYS A 13 21.62 13.61 -1.74
C LYS A 13 20.47 14.45 -2.26
N THR A 14 19.51 13.83 -2.94
CA THR A 14 18.32 14.51 -3.46
C THR A 14 17.20 14.45 -2.43
N TYR A 15 16.36 15.49 -2.36
CA TYR A 15 15.20 15.53 -1.45
C TYR A 15 14.37 14.26 -1.56
N VAL A 16 14.11 13.80 -2.77
CA VAL A 16 13.33 12.58 -3.05
C VAL A 16 13.97 11.34 -2.40
N MET A 17 15.29 11.16 -2.50
CA MET A 17 16.00 10.02 -1.90
C MET A 17 16.32 10.19 -0.41
N SER A 18 16.41 11.41 0.10
CA SER A 18 16.83 11.70 1.49
C SER A 18 15.70 12.07 2.44
N ALA A 19 14.55 12.54 1.95
CA ALA A 19 13.43 13.05 2.76
C ALA A 19 12.36 12.00 3.05
N TRP A 20 12.21 10.97 2.22
CA TRP A 20 11.34 9.85 2.57
C TRP A 20 12.01 8.94 3.62
N ASN A 21 13.33 8.82 3.58
CA ASN A 21 14.06 8.05 4.57
C ASN A 21 15.42 8.70 4.77
N HIS A 22 15.60 9.43 5.87
CA HIS A 22 16.89 9.98 6.27
C HIS A 22 17.93 8.86 6.47
N ALA A 23 18.57 8.43 5.36
CA ALA A 23 19.47 7.30 5.16
C ALA A 23 18.85 5.98 4.67
N HIS A 24 19.65 5.21 3.93
CA HIS A 24 19.36 3.83 3.50
C HIS A 24 19.89 2.84 4.54
N THR A 25 19.09 1.85 4.92
CA THR A 25 19.46 0.84 5.92
C THR A 25 20.12 -0.38 5.29
N ARG A 26 19.47 -0.97 4.28
CA ARG A 26 19.99 -2.07 3.45
C ARG A 26 20.47 -3.30 4.23
N PHE A 27 19.77 -3.63 5.30
CA PHE A 27 20.06 -4.82 6.11
C PHE A 27 18.88 -5.78 6.15
N GLU A 28 19.22 -7.03 6.41
CA GLU A 28 18.29 -8.07 6.86
C GLU A 28 18.63 -8.34 8.33
N ALA A 29 17.63 -8.41 9.19
CA ALA A 29 17.85 -8.54 10.63
C ALA A 29 16.93 -9.60 11.25
N GLU A 30 17.32 -10.02 12.45
CA GLU A 30 16.55 -10.92 13.31
C GLU A 30 16.79 -10.52 14.76
N VAL A 31 15.72 -10.36 15.52
CA VAL A 31 15.77 -10.05 16.95
C VAL A 31 14.69 -10.90 17.64
N VAL A 32 15.11 -11.74 18.57
CA VAL A 32 14.22 -12.63 19.33
C VAL A 32 13.88 -11.96 20.65
N SER A 33 12.61 -12.04 21.05
CA SER A 33 12.10 -11.55 22.32
C SER A 33 12.43 -10.07 22.55
N LEU A 34 11.84 -9.20 21.72
CA LEU A 34 12.00 -7.75 21.82
C LEU A 34 11.68 -7.20 23.22
N GLU A 35 12.38 -6.14 23.60
CA GLU A 35 12.07 -5.37 24.81
C GLU A 35 10.70 -4.73 24.67
N MET A 36 9.90 -4.77 25.73
CA MET A 36 8.55 -4.20 25.75
C MET A 36 8.30 -3.42 27.03
N GLU A 37 7.55 -2.34 26.91
CA GLU A 37 6.95 -1.61 28.03
C GLU A 37 5.43 -1.73 27.96
N GLY A 38 4.78 -1.91 29.11
CA GLY A 38 3.33 -2.12 29.18
C GLY A 38 2.94 -3.60 29.23
N ASN A 39 1.67 -3.90 28.94
CA ASN A 39 1.11 -5.25 29.05
C ASN A 39 0.60 -5.71 27.68
N LEU A 40 1.38 -6.57 27.01
CA LEU A 40 0.98 -7.16 25.74
C LEU A 40 -0.24 -8.07 25.97
N PRO A 41 -1.35 -7.89 25.23
CA PRO A 41 -2.50 -8.76 25.36
C PRO A 41 -2.15 -10.23 25.11
N HIS A 42 -2.50 -11.11 26.05
CA HIS A 42 -2.19 -12.54 25.96
C HIS A 42 -2.88 -13.25 24.79
N ASP A 43 -4.01 -12.70 24.33
CA ASP A 43 -4.80 -13.28 23.25
C ASP A 43 -4.27 -12.93 21.84
N LEU A 44 -3.26 -12.04 21.75
CA LEU A 44 -2.60 -11.75 20.48
C LEU A 44 -1.70 -12.91 20.06
N HIS A 45 -2.11 -13.63 19.02
CA HIS A 45 -1.32 -14.69 18.39
C HIS A 45 -1.38 -14.56 16.87
N GLY A 46 -0.24 -14.25 16.24
CA GLY A 46 -0.15 -14.04 14.81
C GLY A 46 1.08 -13.24 14.42
N ALA A 47 1.08 -12.66 13.24
CA ALA A 47 2.16 -11.81 12.76
C ALA A 47 1.63 -10.55 12.07
N PHE A 48 2.29 -9.43 12.36
CA PHE A 48 2.16 -8.23 11.56
C PHE A 48 3.27 -8.20 10.51
N TYR A 49 2.90 -8.32 9.24
CA TYR A 49 3.80 -8.16 8.11
C TYR A 49 3.63 -6.79 7.50
N ARG A 50 4.74 -6.14 7.19
CA ARG A 50 4.77 -4.89 6.41
C ARG A 50 5.97 -4.87 5.48
N ILE A 51 6.02 -3.91 4.57
CA ILE A 51 7.12 -3.80 3.61
C ILE A 51 7.60 -2.36 3.45
N GLN A 52 8.90 -2.20 3.18
CA GLN A 52 9.53 -0.92 2.84
C GLN A 52 10.21 -1.05 1.48
N PRO A 53 10.10 -0.04 0.61
CA PRO A 53 11.08 0.21 -0.44
C PRO A 53 12.45 0.51 0.21
N ASP A 54 13.43 -0.36 -0.04
CA ASP A 54 14.81 -0.19 0.44
C ASP A 54 15.79 -0.39 -0.74
N THR A 55 16.22 0.72 -1.33
CA THR A 55 17.07 0.72 -2.52
C THR A 55 18.44 0.08 -2.23
N MET A 56 18.69 -1.11 -2.78
CA MET A 56 19.90 -1.90 -2.49
C MET A 56 21.20 -1.24 -2.98
N PHE A 57 21.16 -0.59 -4.15
CA PHE A 57 22.31 0.05 -4.80
C PHE A 57 21.97 1.49 -5.20
N PRO A 58 22.94 2.41 -5.27
CA PRO A 58 22.71 3.73 -5.83
C PRO A 58 22.01 3.63 -7.20
N PRO A 59 20.90 4.38 -7.41
CA PRO A 59 20.14 4.30 -8.65
C PRO A 59 20.96 4.81 -9.84
N ILE A 60 20.56 4.42 -11.06
CA ILE A 60 21.19 4.92 -12.29
C ILE A 60 20.97 6.44 -12.45
N PHE A 61 19.82 6.93 -11.94
CA PHE A 61 19.41 8.33 -12.00
C PHE A 61 19.26 8.89 -10.59
N ASP A 62 19.91 10.04 -10.32
CA ASP A 62 19.95 10.64 -8.98
C ASP A 62 18.58 11.10 -8.45
N ASP A 63 17.64 11.33 -9.37
CA ASP A 63 16.28 11.82 -9.09
C ASP A 63 15.19 10.73 -9.26
N ASP A 64 15.57 9.45 -9.14
CA ASP A 64 14.62 8.34 -9.21
C ASP A 64 13.59 8.36 -8.05
N ALA A 65 12.45 7.72 -8.26
CA ALA A 65 11.38 7.70 -7.28
C ALA A 65 11.68 6.71 -6.14
N PRO A 66 11.40 7.02 -4.86
CA PRO A 66 11.77 6.15 -3.74
C PRO A 66 10.94 4.86 -3.72
N ILE A 67 9.74 4.90 -4.31
CA ILE A 67 8.88 3.74 -4.56
C ILE A 67 9.47 2.74 -5.59
N ASN A 68 10.64 3.03 -6.16
CA ASN A 68 11.42 2.13 -7.01
C ASN A 68 12.46 1.30 -6.23
N GLY A 69 12.57 1.48 -4.91
CA GLY A 69 13.46 0.68 -4.05
C GLY A 69 13.03 -0.79 -3.95
N ASP A 70 13.95 -1.69 -3.62
CA ASP A 70 13.67 -3.12 -3.52
C ASP A 70 12.79 -3.45 -2.31
N GLY A 71 11.88 -4.41 -2.41
CA GLY A 71 11.01 -4.78 -1.30
C GLY A 71 11.78 -5.46 -0.16
N ASN A 72 11.78 -4.85 1.02
CA ASN A 72 12.27 -5.44 2.27
C ASN A 72 11.10 -5.66 3.22
N VAL A 73 10.73 -6.93 3.42
CA VAL A 73 9.61 -7.35 4.26
C VAL A 73 10.07 -7.38 5.70
N CYS A 74 9.25 -6.83 6.60
CA CYS A 74 9.43 -6.89 8.04
C CYS A 74 8.25 -7.65 8.66
N CYS A 75 8.55 -8.53 9.62
CA CYS A 75 7.57 -9.32 10.36
C CYS A 75 7.78 -9.12 11.86
N PHE A 76 6.70 -8.78 12.57
CA PHE A 76 6.60 -8.85 14.02
C PHE A 76 5.71 -10.05 14.37
N TYR A 77 6.32 -11.16 14.78
CA TYR A 77 5.59 -12.36 15.20
C TYR A 77 5.28 -12.26 16.69
N ILE A 78 4.00 -12.40 17.04
CA ILE A 78 3.49 -12.24 18.40
C ILE A 78 2.90 -13.57 18.85
N LYS A 79 3.42 -14.10 19.96
CA LYS A 79 2.93 -15.34 20.56
C LYS A 79 3.32 -15.45 22.03
N ASP A 80 2.41 -15.98 22.84
CA ASP A 80 2.66 -16.31 24.26
C ASP A 80 3.27 -15.16 25.08
N GLY A 81 2.85 -13.91 24.79
CA GLY A 81 3.35 -12.72 25.48
C GLY A 81 4.74 -12.27 25.04
N THR A 82 5.26 -12.75 23.90
CA THR A 82 6.55 -12.36 23.33
C THR A 82 6.39 -11.83 21.91
N VAL A 83 7.31 -10.96 21.49
CA VAL A 83 7.39 -10.47 20.10
C VAL A 83 8.78 -10.71 19.53
N ASP A 84 8.84 -11.40 18.40
CA ASP A 84 10.05 -11.62 17.62
C ASP A 84 10.00 -10.78 16.34
N PHE A 85 11.15 -10.30 15.88
CA PHE A 85 11.28 -9.50 14.66
C PHE A 85 12.21 -10.13 13.63
N LYS A 86 11.79 -10.15 12.37
CA LYS A 86 12.61 -10.57 11.22
C LYS A 86 12.40 -9.65 10.04
N SER A 87 13.47 -9.33 9.32
CA SER A 87 13.38 -8.67 8.01
C SER A 87 14.20 -9.38 6.93
N ARG A 88 13.64 -9.49 5.71
CA ARG A 88 14.31 -10.07 4.54
C ARG A 88 13.94 -9.33 3.27
N TYR A 89 14.87 -9.28 2.33
CA TYR A 89 14.57 -8.81 0.98
C TYR A 89 13.74 -9.84 0.20
N VAL A 90 12.73 -9.37 -0.52
CA VAL A 90 12.08 -10.17 -1.55
C VAL A 90 13.08 -10.35 -2.68
N ARG A 91 13.47 -11.60 -2.95
CA ARG A 91 14.47 -11.95 -3.97
C ARG A 91 13.83 -11.96 -5.36
N THR A 92 13.34 -10.82 -5.80
CA THR A 92 12.81 -10.64 -7.16
C THR A 92 13.89 -10.85 -8.20
N GLU A 93 13.51 -11.10 -9.46
CA GLU A 93 14.47 -11.20 -10.56
C GLU A 93 15.37 -9.95 -10.64
N LYS A 94 14.79 -8.75 -10.50
CA LYS A 94 15.53 -7.47 -10.38
C LYS A 94 16.57 -7.53 -9.28
N TYR A 95 16.17 -7.87 -8.05
CA TYR A 95 17.06 -7.93 -6.90
C TYR A 95 18.22 -8.90 -7.14
N ILE A 96 17.94 -10.09 -7.65
CA ILE A 96 18.93 -11.15 -7.87
C ILE A 96 20.01 -10.67 -8.87
N VAL A 97 19.60 -10.12 -10.01
CA VAL A 97 20.57 -9.73 -11.06
C VAL A 97 21.39 -8.51 -10.66
N GLU A 98 20.80 -7.53 -9.99
CA GLU A 98 21.51 -6.36 -9.49
C GLU A 98 22.48 -6.72 -8.37
N ARG A 99 22.08 -7.64 -7.47
CA ARG A 99 22.97 -8.15 -6.41
C ARG A 99 24.17 -8.88 -7.00
N ALA A 100 23.96 -9.72 -8.01
CA ALA A 100 25.04 -10.40 -8.73
C ALA A 100 25.98 -9.40 -9.46
N ALA A 101 25.42 -8.35 -10.04
CA ALA A 101 26.18 -7.29 -10.72
C ALA A 101 26.84 -6.28 -9.77
N ARG A 102 26.40 -6.25 -8.50
CA ARG A 102 26.80 -5.29 -7.45
C ARG A 102 26.55 -3.83 -7.84
N ARG A 103 25.45 -3.58 -8.54
CA ARG A 103 25.02 -2.25 -9.01
C ARG A 103 23.57 -2.27 -9.50
N ALA A 104 22.95 -1.10 -9.56
CA ALA A 104 21.70 -0.93 -10.28
C ALA A 104 21.89 -1.24 -11.78
N LEU A 105 20.89 -1.90 -12.36
CA LEU A 105 20.76 -2.25 -13.78
C LEU A 105 19.41 -1.82 -14.35
N PHE A 106 18.39 -1.68 -13.50
CA PHE A 106 17.10 -1.15 -13.88
C PHE A 106 17.08 0.37 -13.71
N GLY A 107 16.46 1.06 -14.66
CA GLY A 107 16.41 2.51 -14.71
C GLY A 107 15.29 3.11 -13.86
N ARG A 108 14.72 4.22 -14.35
CA ARG A 108 13.67 4.97 -13.67
C ARG A 108 12.44 4.12 -13.35
N TYR A 109 11.71 4.53 -12.31
CA TYR A 109 10.42 3.94 -11.94
C TYR A 109 9.52 3.65 -13.16
N ARG A 110 9.20 2.36 -13.33
CA ARG A 110 8.39 1.80 -14.42
C ARG A 110 8.86 2.09 -15.86
N ASN A 111 10.04 2.68 -16.09
CA ASN A 111 10.51 3.00 -17.44
C ASN A 111 11.55 2.01 -17.97
N LYS A 112 11.10 1.03 -18.76
CA LYS A 112 11.97 0.02 -19.38
C LYS A 112 12.95 0.53 -20.42
N TYR A 113 12.71 1.70 -21.01
CA TYR A 113 13.62 2.28 -22.00
C TYR A 113 14.90 2.86 -21.36
N THR A 114 14.94 2.95 -20.03
CA THR A 114 16.09 3.47 -19.26
C THR A 114 16.95 2.39 -18.61
N ASP A 115 16.65 1.12 -18.87
CA ASP A 115 17.40 -0.01 -18.34
C ASP A 115 18.75 -0.22 -19.03
N ASP A 116 19.65 -0.88 -18.31
CA ASP A 116 20.84 -1.43 -18.91
C ASP A 116 20.48 -2.56 -19.90
N PRO A 117 21.02 -2.56 -21.13
CA PRO A 117 20.73 -3.60 -22.13
C PRO A 117 20.97 -5.04 -21.68
N ARG A 118 21.75 -5.26 -20.62
CA ARG A 118 22.02 -6.59 -20.04
C ARG A 118 20.81 -7.21 -19.36
N VAL A 119 19.83 -6.42 -18.92
CA VAL A 119 18.61 -6.93 -18.27
C VAL A 119 17.42 -7.06 -19.21
N ARG A 120 17.61 -6.86 -20.53
CA ARG A 120 16.53 -6.94 -21.54
C ARG A 120 15.76 -8.27 -21.58
N ASN A 121 16.34 -9.35 -21.05
CA ASN A 121 15.75 -10.69 -21.01
C ASN A 121 15.18 -11.03 -19.63
N VAL A 122 15.26 -10.14 -18.65
CA VAL A 122 14.61 -10.34 -17.34
C VAL A 122 13.12 -10.12 -17.55
N ILE A 123 12.31 -11.05 -17.06
CA ILE A 123 10.86 -11.09 -17.36
C ILE A 123 10.14 -10.04 -16.54
N SER A 124 10.53 -9.88 -15.26
CA SER A 124 9.86 -8.96 -14.34
C SER A 124 10.81 -7.90 -13.78
N ARG A 125 10.37 -6.65 -13.86
CA ARG A 125 11.03 -5.48 -13.25
C ARG A 125 10.65 -5.25 -11.79
N THR A 126 9.68 -6.02 -11.30
CA THR A 126 8.97 -5.66 -10.09
C THR A 126 9.90 -5.66 -8.87
N THR A 127 9.69 -4.68 -8.01
CA THR A 127 10.40 -4.58 -6.72
C THR A 127 9.67 -5.32 -5.61
N SER A 128 8.40 -5.69 -5.83
CA SER A 128 7.53 -6.35 -4.86
C SER A 128 7.55 -5.64 -3.50
N ASN A 129 7.38 -4.30 -3.50
CA ASN A 129 7.68 -3.43 -2.36
C ASN A 129 6.48 -2.70 -1.74
N THR A 130 5.26 -2.95 -2.20
CA THR A 130 4.10 -2.11 -1.85
C THR A 130 3.28 -2.68 -0.70
N HIS A 131 2.91 -3.96 -0.72
CA HIS A 131 2.05 -4.55 0.31
C HIS A 131 2.40 -6.03 0.56
N VAL A 132 2.11 -6.51 1.76
CA VAL A 132 2.15 -7.93 2.14
C VAL A 132 0.75 -8.36 2.56
N VAL A 133 0.21 -9.42 1.94
CA VAL A 133 -1.13 -9.94 2.22
C VAL A 133 -1.12 -11.45 2.41
N TYR A 134 -2.10 -11.99 3.13
CA TYR A 134 -2.34 -13.44 3.22
C TYR A 134 -3.55 -13.85 2.38
N HIS A 135 -3.42 -14.90 1.59
CA HIS A 135 -4.54 -15.55 0.91
C HIS A 135 -4.20 -16.98 0.52
N ALA A 136 -5.19 -17.88 0.58
CA ALA A 136 -5.07 -19.28 0.17
C ALA A 136 -3.81 -20.01 0.71
N GLY A 137 -3.46 -19.78 1.98
CA GLY A 137 -2.30 -20.41 2.62
C GLY A 137 -0.94 -19.85 2.18
N LYS A 138 -0.90 -18.64 1.60
CA LYS A 138 0.31 -17.98 1.11
C LYS A 138 0.43 -16.57 1.69
N ILE A 139 1.64 -16.17 2.04
CA ILE A 139 1.99 -14.76 2.25
C ILE A 139 2.51 -14.23 0.92
N MET A 140 1.86 -13.19 0.39
CA MET A 140 2.15 -12.60 -0.90
C MET A 140 2.66 -11.18 -0.75
N THR A 141 3.77 -10.86 -1.41
CA THR A 141 4.30 -9.50 -1.55
C THR A 141 3.92 -8.94 -2.91
N LEU A 142 3.41 -7.72 -2.91
CA LEU A 142 2.71 -7.13 -4.05
C LEU A 142 3.38 -5.84 -4.52
N LYS A 143 3.30 -5.62 -5.83
CA LYS A 143 3.62 -4.37 -6.51
C LYS A 143 2.84 -4.34 -7.81
N GLU A 144 2.24 -3.19 -8.11
CA GLU A 144 1.27 -3.02 -9.19
C GLU A 144 1.78 -3.22 -10.62
N ASP A 145 3.10 -3.31 -10.82
CA ASP A 145 3.75 -3.47 -12.12
C ASP A 145 4.21 -4.92 -12.42
N GLY A 146 3.84 -5.89 -11.57
CA GLY A 146 4.24 -7.27 -11.75
C GLY A 146 3.33 -8.27 -11.04
N PRO A 147 3.58 -9.57 -11.24
CA PRO A 147 2.87 -10.61 -10.52
C PRO A 147 3.29 -10.66 -9.04
N PRO A 148 2.42 -11.16 -8.15
CA PRO A 148 2.73 -11.36 -6.73
C PRO A 148 3.87 -12.36 -6.52
N TYR A 149 4.66 -12.16 -5.47
CA TYR A 149 5.64 -13.14 -4.98
C TYR A 149 5.13 -13.81 -3.70
N GLU A 150 5.24 -15.13 -3.60
CA GLU A 150 5.10 -15.87 -2.34
C GLU A 150 6.38 -15.78 -1.53
N ILE A 151 6.24 -15.55 -0.23
CA ILE A 151 7.28 -15.74 0.76
C ILE A 151 6.84 -16.78 1.78
N ASP A 152 7.79 -17.48 2.38
CA ASP A 152 7.53 -18.30 3.55
C ASP A 152 7.18 -17.41 4.75
N ALA A 153 6.10 -17.73 5.46
CA ALA A 153 5.61 -16.90 6.56
C ALA A 153 6.62 -16.76 7.72
N SER A 154 7.43 -17.79 7.97
CA SER A 154 8.32 -17.85 9.14
C SER A 154 9.74 -17.34 8.91
N THR A 155 10.31 -17.71 7.77
CA THR A 155 11.69 -17.39 7.40
C THR A 155 11.77 -16.13 6.55
N LEU A 156 10.65 -15.71 5.95
CA LEU A 156 10.55 -14.67 4.93
C LEU A 156 11.36 -14.97 3.67
N GLU A 157 11.77 -16.23 3.46
CA GLU A 157 12.43 -16.65 2.23
C GLU A 157 11.47 -16.55 1.04
N THR A 158 11.95 -15.99 -0.07
CA THR A 158 11.18 -15.89 -1.31
C THR A 158 11.03 -17.25 -1.96
N ILE A 159 9.79 -17.67 -2.20
CA ILE A 159 9.44 -18.94 -2.83
C ILE A 159 9.36 -18.78 -4.35
N GLY A 160 8.71 -17.72 -4.85
CA GLY A 160 8.58 -17.45 -6.28
C GLY A 160 7.27 -16.72 -6.61
N PHE A 161 6.91 -16.65 -7.89
CA PHE A 161 5.65 -16.03 -8.30
C PHE A 161 4.43 -16.85 -7.85
N VAL A 162 3.34 -16.16 -7.51
CA VAL A 162 2.02 -16.80 -7.35
C VAL A 162 1.27 -16.74 -8.67
N ASP A 163 0.98 -17.92 -9.23
CA ASP A 163 0.28 -18.08 -10.51
C ASP A 163 -1.20 -18.50 -10.35
N TYR A 164 -1.70 -18.51 -9.11
CA TYR A 164 -3.04 -18.95 -8.72
C TYR A 164 -3.41 -20.30 -9.36
N ASN A 165 -2.58 -21.33 -9.11
CA ASN A 165 -2.74 -22.69 -9.67
C ASN A 165 -2.78 -22.69 -11.21
N GLY A 166 -1.98 -21.83 -11.83
CA GLY A 166 -1.92 -21.65 -13.29
C GLY A 166 -3.14 -20.96 -13.90
N THR A 167 -4.05 -20.41 -13.10
CA THR A 167 -5.23 -19.68 -13.62
C THR A 167 -4.98 -18.19 -13.80
N PHE A 168 -3.85 -17.67 -13.30
CA PHE A 168 -3.49 -16.26 -13.46
C PHE A 168 -2.97 -15.96 -14.87
N LYS A 169 -3.74 -15.17 -15.63
CA LYS A 169 -3.40 -14.79 -17.00
C LYS A 169 -2.92 -13.35 -17.15
N ALA A 170 -3.26 -12.49 -16.19
CA ALA A 170 -2.94 -11.09 -16.26
C ALA A 170 -1.45 -10.85 -15.93
N PRO A 171 -0.79 -9.86 -16.55
CA PRO A 171 0.66 -9.68 -16.40
C PRO A 171 1.07 -9.04 -15.06
N THR A 172 0.14 -8.36 -14.39
CA THR A 172 0.38 -7.60 -13.15
C THR A 172 -0.71 -7.86 -12.14
N HIS A 173 -0.49 -7.51 -10.88
CA HIS A 173 -1.50 -7.62 -9.82
C HIS A 173 -1.52 -6.34 -9.00
N THR A 174 -2.70 -5.83 -8.67
CA THR A 174 -2.84 -4.69 -7.76
C THR A 174 -2.11 -4.94 -6.44
N ALA A 175 -1.54 -3.89 -5.85
CA ALA A 175 -1.00 -3.97 -4.50
C ALA A 175 -2.08 -3.86 -3.41
N HIS A 176 -3.33 -3.60 -3.78
CA HIS A 176 -4.42 -3.31 -2.86
C HIS A 176 -5.62 -4.28 -2.99
N PRO A 177 -5.41 -5.61 -3.08
CA PRO A 177 -6.53 -6.52 -3.22
C PRO A 177 -7.46 -6.44 -2.01
N LYS A 178 -8.76 -6.68 -2.23
CA LYS A 178 -9.77 -6.62 -1.17
C LYS A 178 -10.24 -8.03 -0.82
N ALA A 179 -10.05 -8.43 0.43
CA ALA A 179 -10.45 -9.75 0.90
C ALA A 179 -11.92 -9.74 1.35
N ASP A 180 -12.70 -10.68 0.83
CA ASP A 180 -14.07 -10.93 1.28
C ASP A 180 -14.05 -11.93 2.44
N SER A 181 -14.37 -11.46 3.64
CA SER A 181 -14.30 -12.27 4.85
C SER A 181 -15.32 -13.41 4.91
N GLU A 182 -16.41 -13.36 4.14
CA GLU A 182 -17.44 -14.41 4.13
C GLU A 182 -17.10 -15.52 3.15
N THR A 183 -16.75 -15.15 1.92
CA THR A 183 -16.44 -16.12 0.87
C THR A 183 -14.99 -16.60 0.95
N ARG A 184 -14.12 -15.84 1.63
CA ARG A 184 -12.65 -16.01 1.65
C ARG A 184 -12.03 -15.82 0.27
N GLU A 185 -12.67 -15.03 -0.57
CA GLU A 185 -12.15 -14.63 -1.86
C GLU A 185 -11.25 -13.40 -1.73
N LEU A 186 -10.39 -13.23 -2.72
CA LEU A 186 -9.55 -12.06 -2.89
C LEU A 186 -9.93 -11.38 -4.21
N VAL A 187 -10.51 -10.19 -4.15
CA VAL A 187 -10.81 -9.38 -5.34
C VAL A 187 -9.56 -8.60 -5.70
N GLY A 188 -9.17 -8.65 -6.97
CA GLY A 188 -8.00 -7.96 -7.49
C GLY A 188 -8.22 -7.45 -8.91
N TYR A 189 -7.20 -6.81 -9.43
CA TYR A 189 -7.16 -6.37 -10.82
C TYR A 189 -5.72 -6.14 -11.30
N SER A 190 -5.58 -5.93 -12.59
CA SER A 190 -4.40 -5.45 -13.29
C SER A 190 -4.80 -4.22 -14.08
N TYR A 191 -4.01 -3.15 -14.02
CA TYR A 191 -4.12 -2.02 -14.94
C TYR A 191 -2.88 -1.98 -15.84
N GLU A 192 -2.99 -1.29 -16.98
CA GLU A 192 -1.99 -1.41 -18.07
C GLU A 192 -1.79 -2.88 -18.47
N ALA A 193 -2.89 -3.64 -18.45
CA ALA A 193 -2.89 -5.10 -18.46
C ALA A 193 -2.47 -5.71 -19.83
N LYS A 194 -2.31 -4.87 -20.86
CA LYS A 194 -1.74 -5.26 -22.16
C LYS A 194 -0.39 -4.60 -22.47
N GLY A 195 0.23 -3.99 -21.45
CA GLY A 195 1.52 -3.32 -21.55
C GLY A 195 1.48 -1.90 -21.01
N ASP A 196 2.67 -1.35 -20.78
CA ASP A 196 2.85 0.02 -20.28
C ASP A 196 2.05 1.04 -21.12
N ALA A 197 1.45 2.00 -20.42
CA ALA A 197 0.55 3.05 -20.91
C ALA A 197 -0.70 2.59 -21.67
N THR A 198 -1.07 1.30 -21.64
CA THR A 198 -2.35 0.83 -22.18
C THR A 198 -3.50 1.13 -21.21
N PRO A 199 -4.71 1.47 -21.70
CA PRO A 199 -5.87 1.68 -20.83
C PRO A 199 -6.57 0.38 -20.43
N ASP A 200 -5.99 -0.77 -20.76
CA ASP A 200 -6.56 -2.10 -20.50
C ASP A 200 -6.53 -2.43 -19.00
N ILE A 201 -7.68 -2.88 -18.49
CA ILE A 201 -7.89 -3.34 -17.13
C ILE A 201 -8.37 -4.79 -17.18
N CYS A 202 -7.81 -5.64 -16.33
CA CYS A 202 -8.31 -6.99 -16.05
C CYS A 202 -8.77 -7.04 -14.60
N SER A 203 -10.07 -7.12 -14.33
CA SER A 203 -10.59 -7.34 -12.96
C SER A 203 -10.84 -8.82 -12.75
N PHE A 204 -10.44 -9.35 -11.59
CA PHE A 204 -10.56 -10.78 -11.28
C PHE A 204 -10.89 -11.03 -9.82
N THR A 205 -11.46 -12.21 -9.55
CA THR A 205 -11.68 -12.73 -8.19
C THR A 205 -11.00 -14.07 -8.02
N VAL A 206 -10.15 -14.19 -7.00
CA VAL A 206 -9.49 -15.44 -6.59
C VAL A 206 -10.28 -16.10 -5.47
N ASP A 207 -10.62 -17.38 -5.60
CA ASP A 207 -11.32 -18.13 -4.57
C ASP A 207 -10.42 -18.48 -3.37
N ARG A 208 -11.01 -19.04 -2.33
CA ARG A 208 -10.30 -19.44 -1.09
C ARG A 208 -9.17 -20.46 -1.28
N ASN A 209 -9.14 -21.14 -2.41
CA ASN A 209 -8.15 -22.17 -2.74
C ASN A 209 -7.09 -21.64 -3.73
N GLY A 210 -7.16 -20.36 -4.09
CA GLY A 210 -6.21 -19.73 -4.99
C GLY A 210 -6.51 -19.97 -6.47
N TYR A 211 -7.78 -20.12 -6.88
CA TYR A 211 -8.17 -20.19 -8.30
C TYR A 211 -8.91 -18.93 -8.72
N ILE A 212 -8.58 -18.39 -9.88
CA ILE A 212 -9.37 -17.31 -10.49
C ILE A 212 -10.71 -17.87 -10.98
N THR A 213 -11.79 -17.31 -10.44
CA THR A 213 -13.18 -17.77 -10.71
C THR A 213 -14.00 -16.74 -11.48
N GLU A 214 -13.61 -15.47 -11.42
CA GLU A 214 -14.18 -14.37 -12.20
C GLU A 214 -13.05 -13.62 -12.87
N GLU A 215 -13.21 -13.24 -14.13
CA GLU A 215 -12.25 -12.47 -14.89
C GLU A 215 -12.98 -11.67 -15.97
N VAL A 216 -12.73 -10.35 -16.05
CA VAL A 216 -13.25 -9.49 -17.12
C VAL A 216 -12.17 -8.51 -17.56
N TRP A 217 -11.98 -8.42 -18.88
CA TRP A 217 -11.05 -7.51 -19.52
C TRP A 217 -11.82 -6.37 -20.20
N PHE A 218 -11.45 -5.13 -19.94
CA PHE A 218 -12.07 -3.95 -20.54
C PHE A 218 -11.06 -2.81 -20.65
N GLN A 219 -11.46 -1.71 -21.27
CA GLN A 219 -10.59 -0.54 -21.44
C GLN A 219 -11.21 0.67 -20.73
N ALA A 220 -10.39 1.35 -19.93
CA ALA A 220 -10.72 2.69 -19.45
C ALA A 220 -10.65 3.71 -20.58
N PRO A 221 -11.27 4.90 -20.44
CA PRO A 221 -11.17 5.94 -21.46
C PRO A 221 -9.76 6.51 -21.64
N TRP A 222 -8.88 6.35 -20.66
CA TRP A 222 -7.45 6.64 -20.76
C TRP A 222 -6.64 5.78 -19.77
N ALA A 223 -5.32 5.68 -19.99
CA ALA A 223 -4.40 5.03 -19.07
C ALA A 223 -3.98 6.00 -17.96
N CYS A 224 -4.11 5.57 -16.71
CA CYS A 224 -3.64 6.29 -15.53
C CYS A 224 -3.17 5.30 -14.46
N MET A 225 -2.52 5.82 -13.43
CA MET A 225 -2.31 5.05 -12.22
C MET A 225 -3.67 4.75 -11.58
N ILE A 226 -4.03 3.48 -11.53
CA ILE A 226 -5.12 2.96 -10.71
C ILE A 226 -4.40 2.23 -9.58
N HIS A 227 -4.12 2.94 -8.48
CA HIS A 227 -3.36 2.37 -7.36
C HIS A 227 -4.26 1.50 -6.48
N ASP A 228 -5.44 2.02 -6.16
CA ASP A 228 -6.42 1.38 -5.29
C ASP A 228 -7.84 1.45 -5.90
N PHE A 229 -8.78 0.70 -5.32
CA PHE A 229 -10.13 0.49 -5.81
C PHE A 229 -11.10 0.07 -4.70
N TRP A 230 -12.39 0.21 -4.94
CA TRP A 230 -13.40 -0.33 -4.02
C TRP A 230 -13.95 -1.66 -4.52
N ALA A 231 -14.20 -2.58 -3.59
CA ALA A 231 -15.01 -3.77 -3.83
C ALA A 231 -16.18 -3.77 -2.86
N THR A 232 -17.38 -4.06 -3.35
CA THR A 232 -18.57 -4.30 -2.54
C THR A 232 -19.04 -5.75 -2.72
N LYS A 233 -20.21 -6.08 -2.16
CA LYS A 233 -20.84 -7.38 -2.40
C LYS A 233 -21.03 -7.67 -3.90
N ASN A 234 -21.51 -6.70 -4.68
CA ASN A 234 -21.90 -6.89 -6.07
C ASN A 234 -21.08 -6.09 -7.09
N TRP A 235 -20.24 -5.15 -6.67
CA TRP A 235 -19.57 -4.21 -7.57
C TRP A 235 -18.08 -4.09 -7.28
N VAL A 236 -17.33 -3.76 -8.32
CA VAL A 236 -15.94 -3.29 -8.25
C VAL A 236 -15.89 -1.90 -8.87
N VAL A 237 -15.21 -0.96 -8.21
CA VAL A 237 -15.19 0.46 -8.61
C VAL A 237 -13.75 0.97 -8.72
N PHE A 238 -13.39 1.47 -9.90
CA PHE A 238 -12.06 1.97 -10.22
C PHE A 238 -12.04 3.49 -10.36
N PRO A 239 -11.21 4.22 -9.60
CA PRO A 239 -10.98 5.64 -9.85
C PRO A 239 -10.04 5.82 -11.05
N ILE A 240 -10.55 6.41 -12.14
CA ILE A 240 -9.76 6.79 -13.31
C ILE A 240 -9.46 8.28 -13.20
N ASN A 241 -8.25 8.59 -12.75
CA ASN A 241 -7.83 9.93 -12.36
C ASN A 241 -6.86 10.58 -13.37
N GLY A 242 -6.40 11.79 -13.05
CA GLY A 242 -5.53 12.60 -13.90
C GLY A 242 -4.04 12.24 -13.88
N LEU A 243 -3.59 11.29 -13.05
CA LEU A 243 -2.20 10.81 -13.04
C LEU A 243 -1.99 9.82 -14.19
N LYS A 244 -1.96 10.34 -15.42
CA LYS A 244 -1.97 9.58 -16.67
C LYS A 244 -0.62 8.95 -16.96
N ALA A 245 -0.65 7.80 -17.64
CA ALA A 245 0.56 7.15 -18.15
C ALA A 245 0.90 7.64 -19.57
N SER A 246 2.19 7.71 -19.91
CA SER A 246 2.65 8.11 -21.24
C SER A 246 3.85 7.30 -21.72
N GLU A 247 3.64 6.44 -22.71
CA GLU A 247 4.74 5.70 -23.34
C GLU A 247 5.70 6.65 -24.09
N GLU A 248 5.19 7.74 -24.66
CA GLU A 248 6.03 8.73 -25.35
C GLU A 248 7.05 9.38 -24.40
N LEU A 249 6.60 9.76 -23.19
CA LEU A 249 7.51 10.27 -22.15
C LEU A 249 8.53 9.21 -21.76
N MET A 250 8.11 7.96 -21.58
CA MET A 250 9.01 6.87 -21.25
C MET A 250 10.09 6.65 -22.33
N ILE A 251 9.71 6.61 -23.62
CA ILE A 251 10.63 6.43 -24.76
C ILE A 251 11.67 7.56 -24.80
N SER A 252 11.29 8.78 -24.43
CA SER A 252 12.20 9.92 -24.34
C SER A 252 13.14 9.89 -23.11
N GLY A 253 12.99 8.88 -22.24
CA GLY A 253 13.76 8.70 -21.01
C GLY A 253 13.17 9.40 -19.77
N GLY A 254 11.94 9.92 -19.87
CA GLY A 254 11.22 10.60 -18.81
C GLY A 254 10.43 9.65 -17.89
N GLU A 255 9.53 10.23 -17.10
CA GLU A 255 8.68 9.54 -16.14
C GLU A 255 7.54 8.77 -16.82
N HIS A 256 7.11 7.67 -16.19
CA HIS A 256 5.97 6.86 -16.65
C HIS A 256 4.64 7.60 -16.52
N PHE A 257 4.46 8.31 -15.40
CA PHE A 257 3.23 9.05 -15.09
C PHE A 257 3.47 10.55 -15.13
N TYR A 258 2.41 11.29 -15.49
CA TYR A 258 2.33 12.74 -15.38
C TYR A 258 0.93 13.16 -14.91
N TRP A 259 0.82 14.27 -14.19
CA TRP A 259 -0.46 14.83 -13.78
C TRP A 259 -1.05 15.70 -14.89
N ASP A 260 -2.19 15.27 -15.43
CA ASP A 260 -2.97 16.01 -16.41
C ASP A 260 -3.98 16.93 -15.70
N GLU A 261 -3.53 18.14 -15.37
CA GLU A 261 -4.37 19.14 -14.70
C GLU A 261 -5.48 19.72 -15.61
N THR A 262 -5.49 19.36 -16.89
CA THR A 262 -6.43 19.91 -17.89
C THR A 262 -7.76 19.17 -17.96
N LEU A 263 -7.89 18.05 -17.25
CA LEU A 263 -9.12 17.25 -17.23
C LEU A 263 -10.26 17.97 -16.50
N ASP A 264 -11.36 18.29 -17.19
CA ASP A 264 -12.55 18.89 -16.58
C ASP A 264 -13.24 17.98 -15.54
N TYR A 265 -13.02 16.66 -15.63
CA TYR A 265 -13.57 15.65 -14.74
C TYR A 265 -12.70 14.39 -14.73
N GLN A 266 -12.90 13.57 -13.72
CA GLN A 266 -12.36 12.21 -13.61
C GLN A 266 -13.51 11.20 -13.69
N LEU A 267 -13.20 9.90 -13.65
CA LEU A 267 -14.23 8.86 -13.73
C LEU A 267 -14.17 7.87 -12.57
N LEU A 268 -15.33 7.32 -12.23
CA LEU A 268 -15.49 6.10 -11.46
C LEU A 268 -16.01 5.02 -12.42
N GLY A 269 -15.17 4.03 -12.71
CA GLY A 269 -15.54 2.86 -13.50
C GLY A 269 -16.20 1.81 -12.61
N VAL A 270 -17.49 1.58 -12.77
CA VAL A 270 -18.28 0.62 -11.99
C VAL A 270 -18.52 -0.62 -12.84
N VAL A 271 -18.07 -1.79 -12.36
CA VAL A 271 -18.22 -3.08 -13.02
C VAL A 271 -18.90 -4.08 -12.07
N PRO A 272 -19.79 -4.96 -12.55
CA PRO A 272 -20.29 -6.06 -11.74
C PRO A 272 -19.14 -6.93 -11.25
N ARG A 273 -19.17 -7.39 -9.99
CA ARG A 273 -18.15 -8.29 -9.44
C ARG A 273 -18.22 -9.69 -10.05
N ARG A 274 -19.38 -10.10 -10.55
CA ARG A 274 -19.69 -11.47 -11.01
C ARG A 274 -20.25 -11.47 -12.42
N GLY A 275 -19.80 -12.42 -13.23
CA GLY A 275 -20.34 -12.66 -14.57
C GLY A 275 -20.25 -11.43 -15.49
N ALA A 276 -19.33 -10.51 -15.19
CA ALA A 276 -19.21 -9.25 -15.92
C ALA A 276 -18.68 -9.48 -17.33
N LYS A 277 -19.20 -8.68 -18.25
CA LYS A 277 -18.71 -8.56 -19.61
C LYS A 277 -18.11 -7.18 -19.83
N PRO A 278 -17.25 -6.99 -20.84
CA PRO A 278 -16.63 -5.70 -21.12
C PRO A 278 -17.67 -4.57 -21.31
N GLU A 279 -18.83 -4.88 -21.91
CA GLU A 279 -19.92 -3.93 -22.13
C GLU A 279 -20.72 -3.54 -20.87
N ASP A 280 -20.54 -4.24 -19.75
CA ASP A 280 -21.26 -3.96 -18.50
C ASP A 280 -20.63 -2.81 -17.69
N VAL A 281 -19.45 -2.35 -18.08
CA VAL A 281 -18.72 -1.29 -17.38
C VAL A 281 -19.41 0.05 -17.58
N ARG A 282 -19.62 0.78 -16.47
CA ARG A 282 -20.26 2.10 -16.46
C ARG A 282 -19.32 3.15 -15.94
N TRP A 283 -19.19 4.26 -16.66
CA TRP A 283 -18.27 5.35 -16.34
C TRP A 283 -19.04 6.55 -15.79
N PHE A 284 -18.92 6.79 -14.50
CA PHE A 284 -19.55 7.94 -13.83
C PHE A 284 -18.55 9.08 -13.74
N LYS A 285 -18.94 10.29 -14.13
CA LYS A 285 -18.08 11.48 -13.94
C LYS A 285 -17.96 11.80 -12.46
N THR A 286 -16.78 12.22 -12.01
CA THR A 286 -16.55 12.78 -10.69
C THR A 286 -15.61 13.98 -10.75
N GLY A 287 -15.56 14.76 -9.68
CA GLY A 287 -14.70 15.93 -9.59
C GLY A 287 -13.21 15.56 -9.64
N GLN A 288 -12.37 16.57 -9.86
CA GLN A 288 -10.92 16.40 -9.79
C GLN A 288 -10.46 16.00 -8.39
N GLY A 289 -9.47 15.12 -8.33
CA GLY A 289 -8.77 14.70 -7.12
C GLY A 289 -7.75 13.62 -7.44
N CYS A 290 -6.67 13.50 -6.67
CA CYS A 290 -5.78 12.36 -6.79
C CYS A 290 -6.23 11.29 -5.78
N TYR A 291 -6.89 10.25 -6.30
CA TYR A 291 -7.34 9.08 -5.53
C TYR A 291 -6.13 8.15 -5.33
N SER A 292 -5.54 8.18 -4.13
CA SER A 292 -4.43 7.30 -3.76
C SER A 292 -4.96 6.04 -3.09
N HIS A 293 -5.48 6.18 -1.85
CA HIS A 293 -6.04 5.07 -1.09
C HIS A 293 -7.55 5.20 -0.90
N THR A 294 -8.22 4.06 -1.09
CA THR A 294 -9.60 3.85 -0.68
C THR A 294 -9.64 3.34 0.76
N ILE A 295 -10.69 3.68 1.49
CA ILE A 295 -10.88 3.20 2.87
C ILE A 295 -11.73 1.94 2.86
N ASN A 296 -12.99 2.07 2.41
CA ASN A 296 -13.90 0.94 2.25
C ASN A 296 -15.05 1.33 1.31
N GLY A 297 -15.72 0.33 0.74
CA GLY A 297 -16.90 0.49 -0.10
C GLY A 297 -17.96 -0.54 0.27
N PHE A 298 -19.23 -0.15 0.29
CA PHE A 298 -20.33 -1.08 0.55
C PHE A 298 -21.61 -0.66 -0.18
N GLU A 299 -22.64 -1.50 -0.10
CA GLU A 299 -23.97 -1.19 -0.62
C GLU A 299 -24.93 -0.91 0.53
N ASP A 300 -25.68 0.19 0.46
CA ASP A 300 -26.74 0.48 1.42
C ASP A 300 -28.01 -0.37 1.16
N GLN A 301 -29.01 -0.23 2.03
CA GLN A 301 -30.26 -0.99 1.92
C GLN A 301 -31.03 -0.77 0.61
N ASP A 302 -30.78 0.33 -0.10
CA ASP A 302 -31.40 0.66 -1.39
C ASP A 302 -30.53 0.18 -2.58
N GLY A 303 -29.41 -0.49 -2.31
CA GLY A 303 -28.46 -0.96 -3.32
C GLY A 303 -27.56 0.13 -3.89
N LYS A 304 -27.49 1.31 -3.26
CA LYS A 304 -26.56 2.37 -3.67
C LYS A 304 -25.17 2.07 -3.14
N LEU A 305 -24.17 2.42 -3.94
CA LEU A 305 -22.77 2.39 -3.50
C LEU A 305 -22.54 3.47 -2.46
N VAL A 306 -21.83 3.13 -1.39
CA VAL A 306 -21.26 4.04 -0.41
C VAL A 306 -19.75 3.82 -0.42
N LEU A 307 -19.01 4.82 -0.87
CA LEU A 307 -17.56 4.72 -1.10
C LEU A 307 -16.83 5.77 -0.28
N ASP A 308 -15.85 5.35 0.52
CA ASP A 308 -15.01 6.24 1.32
C ASP A 308 -13.55 6.18 0.83
N ALA A 309 -12.91 7.33 0.69
CA ALA A 309 -11.48 7.43 0.33
C ALA A 309 -10.84 8.72 0.84
N ASN A 310 -9.52 8.67 0.92
CA ASN A 310 -8.64 9.82 1.05
C ASN A 310 -8.43 10.39 -0.36
N VAL A 311 -8.88 11.63 -0.60
CA VAL A 311 -8.82 12.24 -1.94
C VAL A 311 -7.95 13.49 -1.89
N TRP A 312 -6.75 13.41 -2.43
CA TRP A 312 -5.84 14.55 -2.48
C TRP A 312 -6.38 15.62 -3.42
N THR A 313 -6.38 16.88 -2.98
CA THR A 313 -6.87 18.00 -3.80
C THR A 313 -5.90 18.42 -4.90
N ASP A 314 -4.68 17.90 -4.88
CA ASP A 314 -3.61 18.13 -5.85
C ASP A 314 -2.74 16.86 -5.95
N LEU A 315 -1.79 16.80 -6.89
CA LEU A 315 -0.85 15.69 -6.94
C LEU A 315 0.08 15.74 -5.71
N HIS A 316 0.16 14.63 -4.99
CA HIS A 316 0.94 14.51 -3.75
C HIS A 316 2.28 13.79 -3.94
N PHE A 317 2.55 13.28 -5.15
CA PHE A 317 3.80 12.62 -5.52
C PHE A 317 4.71 13.60 -6.27
N PRO A 318 5.64 14.31 -5.58
CA PRO A 318 6.42 15.40 -6.17
C PRO A 318 7.46 14.94 -7.21
N PHE A 319 7.64 13.63 -7.38
CA PHE A 319 8.53 13.04 -8.38
C PHE A 319 7.85 12.84 -9.74
N PHE A 320 6.52 12.98 -9.86
CA PHE A 320 5.83 13.00 -11.15
C PHE A 320 5.63 14.43 -11.66
N PRO A 321 5.91 14.71 -12.94
CA PRO A 321 5.70 16.03 -13.53
C PRO A 321 4.21 16.33 -13.79
N ASN A 322 3.87 17.59 -14.01
CA ASN A 322 2.59 17.99 -14.61
C ASN A 322 2.60 17.81 -16.15
N SER A 323 1.50 18.17 -16.82
CA SER A 323 1.35 18.07 -18.28
C SER A 323 2.35 18.92 -19.09
N LYS A 324 3.05 19.87 -18.44
CA LYS A 324 4.10 20.72 -19.05
C LYS A 324 5.51 20.19 -18.80
N GLY A 325 5.66 19.05 -18.12
CA GLY A 325 6.95 18.47 -17.75
C GLY A 325 7.57 19.11 -16.50
N GLU A 326 6.83 19.95 -15.77
CA GLU A 326 7.33 20.63 -14.59
C GLU A 326 7.09 19.75 -13.35
N LYS A 327 8.17 19.40 -12.64
CA LYS A 327 8.07 18.82 -11.29
C LYS A 327 7.73 19.95 -10.33
N PHE A 328 6.74 19.76 -9.48
CA PHE A 328 6.32 20.75 -8.50
C PHE A 328 6.58 20.22 -7.09
N THR A 329 6.80 21.15 -6.17
CA THR A 329 6.82 20.84 -4.74
C THR A 329 5.43 21.08 -4.21
N THR A 330 4.86 20.09 -3.54
CA THR A 330 3.55 20.18 -2.90
C THR A 330 3.58 21.31 -1.86
N ASP A 331 2.77 22.35 -2.04
CA ASP A 331 2.60 23.40 -1.02
C ASP A 331 1.79 22.84 0.14
N ARG A 332 2.49 22.33 1.15
CA ARG A 332 1.90 21.66 2.31
C ARG A 332 0.92 22.52 3.11
N THR A 333 0.96 23.85 2.94
CA THR A 333 -0.02 24.75 3.57
C THR A 333 -1.37 24.74 2.85
N LYS A 334 -1.37 24.43 1.55
CA LYS A 334 -2.56 24.42 0.68
C LYS A 334 -3.08 23.02 0.40
N THR A 335 -2.19 22.03 0.35
CA THR A 335 -2.57 20.66 0.06
C THR A 335 -3.50 20.11 1.13
N ARG A 336 -4.54 19.41 0.69
CA ARG A 336 -5.48 18.69 1.53
C ARG A 336 -5.63 17.28 0.99
N ALA A 337 -5.96 16.36 1.87
CA ALA A 337 -6.36 14.99 1.57
C ALA A 337 -7.56 14.64 2.47
N PRO A 338 -8.73 15.27 2.25
CA PRO A 338 -9.92 14.99 3.04
C PRO A 338 -10.37 13.53 2.89
N ILE A 339 -11.06 13.04 3.91
CA ILE A 339 -11.85 11.82 3.79
C ILE A 339 -13.20 12.20 3.21
N LEU A 340 -13.50 11.70 2.03
CA LEU A 340 -14.75 11.95 1.32
C LEU A 340 -15.62 10.69 1.32
N ARG A 341 -16.93 10.88 1.53
CA ARG A 341 -17.94 9.83 1.33
C ARG A 341 -18.77 10.13 0.10
N TYR A 342 -18.82 9.19 -0.82
CA TYR A 342 -19.70 9.20 -1.99
C TYR A 342 -20.89 8.29 -1.75
N ARG A 343 -22.07 8.67 -2.24
CA ARG A 343 -23.25 7.80 -2.29
C ARG A 343 -23.98 7.98 -3.61
N PHE A 344 -24.09 6.92 -4.40
CA PHE A 344 -24.80 6.97 -5.70
C PHE A 344 -25.30 5.60 -6.16
N ASP A 345 -26.30 5.60 -7.04
CA ASP A 345 -26.84 4.37 -7.62
C ASP A 345 -25.86 3.84 -8.70
N PRO A 346 -25.29 2.62 -8.56
CA PRO A 346 -24.43 2.02 -9.58
C PRO A 346 -25.14 1.82 -10.93
N LYS A 347 -26.49 1.87 -10.93
CA LYS A 347 -27.32 1.78 -12.12
C LYS A 347 -27.85 3.13 -12.62
N GLY A 348 -27.46 4.24 -11.99
CA GLY A 348 -27.94 5.60 -12.27
C GLY A 348 -27.34 6.28 -13.50
N ASN A 349 -27.79 7.50 -13.81
CA ASN A 349 -27.33 8.24 -14.98
C ASN A 349 -25.82 8.58 -14.91
N THR A 350 -25.06 8.19 -15.94
CA THR A 350 -23.62 8.42 -16.06
C THR A 350 -23.24 9.83 -16.56
N ASP A 351 -24.20 10.58 -17.10
CA ASP A 351 -23.96 11.93 -17.64
C ASP A 351 -23.83 13.00 -16.54
N VAL A 352 -24.21 12.68 -15.31
CA VAL A 352 -24.17 13.58 -14.16
C VAL A 352 -22.86 13.40 -13.38
N VAL A 353 -22.26 14.51 -12.95
CA VAL A 353 -21.09 14.47 -12.08
C VAL A 353 -21.51 14.02 -10.68
N ILE A 354 -20.89 12.94 -10.21
CA ILE A 354 -21.01 12.44 -8.84
C ILE A 354 -20.13 13.31 -7.93
N HIS A 355 -20.79 14.00 -7.01
CA HIS A 355 -20.16 14.74 -5.93
C HIS A 355 -20.16 13.90 -4.64
N PRO A 356 -19.20 14.10 -3.73
CA PRO A 356 -19.27 13.48 -2.41
C PRO A 356 -20.56 13.90 -1.70
N GLU A 357 -21.21 12.95 -1.05
CA GLU A 357 -22.36 13.20 -0.17
C GLU A 357 -21.94 14.10 1.00
N ARG A 358 -20.72 13.89 1.52
CA ARG A 358 -20.14 14.72 2.59
C ARG A 358 -18.62 14.64 2.60
N VAL A 359 -18.01 15.71 3.10
CA VAL A 359 -16.63 15.70 3.61
C VAL A 359 -16.71 15.17 5.05
N VAL A 360 -16.11 14.01 5.30
CA VAL A 360 -16.14 13.35 6.62
C VAL A 360 -15.14 14.00 7.56
N LEU A 361 -13.90 14.17 7.07
CA LEU A 361 -12.85 14.90 7.75
C LEU A 361 -12.13 15.80 6.74
N ASP A 362 -11.88 17.05 7.11
CA ASP A 362 -11.13 18.02 6.32
C ASP A 362 -9.74 18.25 6.93
N GLY A 363 -8.70 18.20 6.10
CA GLY A 363 -7.30 18.10 6.52
C GLY A 363 -6.46 17.22 5.60
N VAL A 364 -5.30 16.77 6.09
CA VAL A 364 -4.44 15.80 5.40
C VAL A 364 -4.53 14.49 6.15
N TYR A 365 -5.28 13.53 5.59
CA TYR A 365 -5.43 12.18 6.09
C TYR A 365 -5.01 11.18 5.03
N GLU A 366 -4.41 10.07 5.44
CA GLU A 366 -4.00 8.99 4.54
C GLU A 366 -3.94 7.66 5.29
N PHE A 367 -3.69 6.56 4.57
CA PHE A 367 -3.52 5.23 5.13
C PHE A 367 -4.71 4.84 6.03
N GLY A 368 -5.93 5.09 5.54
CA GLY A 368 -7.16 4.78 6.24
C GLY A 368 -7.43 3.27 6.24
N ARG A 369 -7.53 2.70 7.43
CA ARG A 369 -7.70 1.26 7.67
C ARG A 369 -8.95 1.00 8.50
N VAL A 370 -9.59 -0.13 8.22
CA VAL A 370 -10.80 -0.59 8.90
C VAL A 370 -10.53 -1.94 9.55
N ASP A 371 -11.52 -2.50 10.24
CA ASP A 371 -11.52 -3.93 10.51
C ASP A 371 -11.65 -4.67 9.18
N ASP A 372 -10.59 -5.37 8.75
CA ASP A 372 -10.55 -6.03 7.43
C ASP A 372 -11.67 -7.06 7.24
N ARG A 373 -12.29 -7.54 8.33
CA ARG A 373 -13.49 -8.41 8.28
C ARG A 373 -14.73 -7.68 7.71
N GLN A 374 -14.69 -6.35 7.65
CA GLN A 374 -15.75 -5.47 7.14
C GLN A 374 -15.44 -4.85 5.77
N LEU A 375 -14.32 -5.20 5.12
CA LEU A 375 -14.09 -4.80 3.72
C LEU A 375 -15.27 -5.26 2.86
N GLY A 376 -15.82 -4.35 2.05
CA GLY A 376 -17.01 -4.62 1.24
C GLY A 376 -18.35 -4.49 1.96
N LYS A 377 -18.36 -4.16 3.26
CA LYS A 377 -19.53 -4.18 4.15
C LYS A 377 -19.69 -2.87 4.94
N PRO A 378 -20.87 -2.58 5.50
CA PRO A 378 -21.04 -1.48 6.44
C PRO A 378 -20.09 -1.61 7.63
N TYR A 379 -19.51 -0.48 8.01
CA TYR A 379 -18.51 -0.34 9.07
C TYR A 379 -18.73 1.01 9.78
N GLU A 380 -18.20 1.14 10.99
CA GLU A 380 -18.38 2.34 11.81
C GLU A 380 -17.09 3.12 12.02
N ARG A 381 -15.91 2.48 12.03
CA ARG A 381 -14.65 3.14 12.38
C ARG A 381 -13.58 3.03 11.31
N VAL A 382 -12.81 4.10 11.17
CA VAL A 382 -11.54 4.12 10.44
C VAL A 382 -10.42 4.54 11.39
N TRP A 383 -9.27 3.88 11.28
CA TRP A 383 -8.00 4.31 11.85
C TRP A 383 -7.12 4.83 10.72
N THR A 384 -6.62 6.04 10.84
CA THR A 384 -5.94 6.75 9.74
C THR A 384 -4.81 7.60 10.30
N LEU A 385 -3.87 7.95 9.44
CA LEU A 385 -2.81 8.87 9.76
C LEU A 385 -3.21 10.30 9.42
N HIS A 386 -2.74 11.25 10.21
CA HIS A 386 -3.02 12.66 10.04
C HIS A 386 -1.75 13.49 10.20
N VAL A 387 -1.66 14.54 9.38
CA VAL A 387 -0.67 15.60 9.58
C VAL A 387 -1.35 16.73 10.35
N ASP A 388 -1.12 16.82 11.66
CA ASP A 388 -1.62 17.93 12.49
C ASP A 388 -0.66 19.12 12.39
N PRO A 389 -1.06 20.23 11.73
CA PRO A 389 -0.19 21.37 11.54
C PRO A 389 0.13 22.11 12.85
N THR A 390 -0.62 21.85 13.92
CA THR A 390 -0.41 22.49 15.23
C THR A 390 0.65 21.78 16.08
N LYS A 391 1.17 20.64 15.62
CA LYS A 391 2.11 19.77 16.33
C LYS A 391 3.52 19.77 15.76
N PHE A 392 3.84 20.72 14.89
CA PHE A 392 5.20 20.93 14.42
C PHE A 392 5.95 21.87 15.37
N SER A 393 7.00 21.38 16.04
CA SER A 393 7.86 22.21 16.90
C SER A 393 9.28 22.30 16.33
N SER A 394 9.57 23.39 15.62
CA SER A 394 10.89 23.77 15.05
C SER A 394 11.41 22.93 13.86
N ALA A 395 12.38 23.49 13.12
CA ALA A 395 12.91 23.02 11.83
C ALA A 395 13.61 21.64 11.84
N GLU A 396 13.68 20.98 13.00
CA GLU A 396 14.21 19.61 13.19
C GLU A 396 13.11 18.61 13.57
N SER A 397 11.84 19.02 13.54
CA SER A 397 10.68 18.20 13.93
C SER A 397 10.34 17.11 12.91
N ALA A 398 9.37 16.26 13.29
CA ALA A 398 8.57 15.37 12.43
C ALA A 398 7.90 16.05 11.22
N GLU A 399 8.38 17.21 10.77
CA GLU A 399 8.07 17.92 9.54
C GLU A 399 7.99 16.99 8.33
N GLN A 400 8.50 15.76 8.34
CA GLN A 400 8.60 14.91 7.16
C GLN A 400 7.55 13.78 7.04
N GLY A 401 6.67 13.58 8.02
CA GLY A 401 5.68 12.49 7.96
C GLY A 401 4.36 12.76 8.68
N PHE A 402 3.60 11.70 8.92
CA PHE A 402 2.35 11.75 9.68
C PHE A 402 2.65 11.79 11.18
N ASN A 403 2.27 12.87 11.86
CA ASN A 403 2.62 13.08 13.27
C ASN A 403 1.50 12.67 14.24
N THR A 404 0.35 12.20 13.74
CA THR A 404 -0.82 11.91 14.57
C THR A 404 -1.55 10.66 14.07
N LEU A 405 -1.83 9.71 14.98
CA LEU A 405 -2.78 8.63 14.77
C LEU A 405 -4.19 9.12 15.07
N LEU A 406 -5.16 8.79 14.22
CA LEU A 406 -6.55 9.21 14.36
C LEU A 406 -7.50 8.02 14.21
N MET A 407 -8.56 8.01 15.02
CA MET A 407 -9.72 7.13 14.86
C MET A 407 -10.96 7.99 14.69
N HIS A 408 -11.75 7.71 13.65
CA HIS A 408 -13.03 8.37 13.42
C HIS A 408 -14.17 7.36 13.38
N ASN A 409 -15.26 7.66 14.09
CA ASN A 409 -16.49 6.88 14.05
C ASN A 409 -17.52 7.54 13.14
N PHE A 410 -17.81 6.96 11.97
CA PHE A 410 -18.75 7.46 10.97
C PHE A 410 -20.21 7.50 11.43
N ARG A 411 -20.58 6.72 12.47
CA ARG A 411 -21.93 6.66 13.02
C ARG A 411 -22.16 7.77 14.04
N THR A 412 -21.23 7.96 14.98
CA THR A 412 -21.36 8.94 16.07
C THR A 412 -20.77 10.30 15.72
N GLY A 413 -19.87 10.37 14.75
CA GLY A 413 -19.06 11.54 14.42
C GLY A 413 -17.89 11.78 15.39
N GLU A 414 -17.71 10.92 16.40
CA GLU A 414 -16.61 11.04 17.35
C GLU A 414 -15.27 10.85 16.64
N THR A 415 -14.29 11.69 16.99
CA THR A 415 -12.91 11.58 16.54
C THR A 415 -11.98 11.56 17.74
N GLN A 416 -11.10 10.57 17.79
CA GLN A 416 -10.00 10.50 18.74
C GLN A 416 -8.69 10.76 18.01
N LYS A 417 -7.76 11.45 18.67
CA LYS A 417 -6.42 11.72 18.16
C LYS A 417 -5.39 11.31 19.19
N TYR A 418 -4.28 10.74 18.74
CA TYR A 418 -3.13 10.43 19.56
C TYR A 418 -1.87 11.01 18.93
N PHE A 419 -1.20 11.88 19.70
CA PHE A 419 0.08 12.50 19.35
C PHE A 419 1.12 11.97 20.33
N HIS A 420 2.19 11.34 19.82
CA HIS A 420 3.17 10.67 20.68
C HIS A 420 4.28 11.62 21.16
N GLY A 421 4.80 12.48 20.28
CA GLY A 421 5.90 13.41 20.57
C GLY A 421 6.33 14.18 19.32
N ASP A 422 7.11 15.25 19.50
CA ASP A 422 7.48 16.20 18.44
C ASP A 422 8.47 15.64 17.39
N ASP A 423 9.12 14.53 17.72
CA ASP A 423 10.18 13.84 16.98
C ASP A 423 9.75 12.45 16.51
N ILE A 424 8.45 12.21 16.42
CA ILE A 424 7.89 10.90 16.10
C ILE A 424 6.89 11.00 14.96
N THR A 425 7.03 10.12 13.97
CA THR A 425 6.01 9.89 12.94
C THR A 425 5.43 8.50 13.04
N PHE A 426 4.23 8.35 12.53
CA PHE A 426 3.49 7.10 12.44
C PHE A 426 3.55 6.58 11.01
N GLN A 427 3.71 5.27 10.87
CA GLN A 427 3.48 4.54 9.63
C GLN A 427 2.06 3.95 9.62
N GLU A 428 1.68 3.25 8.54
CA GLU A 428 0.32 2.71 8.37
C GLU A 428 -0.14 1.88 9.59
N PRO A 429 -1.32 2.18 10.18
CA PRO A 429 -1.89 1.36 11.25
C PRO A 429 -2.46 0.05 10.71
N VAL A 430 -2.57 -0.98 11.55
CA VAL A 430 -3.34 -2.19 11.20
C VAL A 430 -4.29 -2.57 12.34
N PHE A 431 -5.54 -2.88 12.00
CA PHE A 431 -6.49 -3.41 12.97
C PHE A 431 -6.25 -4.92 13.18
N VAL A 432 -6.35 -5.35 14.43
CA VAL A 432 -6.25 -6.75 14.83
C VAL A 432 -7.48 -7.12 15.65
N PRO A 433 -8.31 -8.08 15.24
CA PRO A 433 -9.46 -8.49 16.03
C PRO A 433 -9.00 -9.09 17.36
N ARG A 434 -9.74 -8.85 18.45
CA ARG A 434 -9.39 -9.36 19.79
C ARG A 434 -9.19 -10.88 19.80
N HIS A 435 -10.06 -11.57 19.10
CA HIS A 435 -10.01 -13.01 18.84
C HIS A 435 -10.90 -13.33 17.63
N GLU A 436 -10.82 -14.56 17.14
CA GLU A 436 -11.77 -15.06 16.14
C GLU A 436 -13.21 -14.98 16.67
N GLY A 437 -14.10 -14.33 15.92
CA GLY A 437 -15.50 -14.14 16.31
C GLY A 437 -15.77 -12.99 17.28
N ALA A 438 -14.76 -12.20 17.66
CA ALA A 438 -14.98 -10.94 18.39
C ALA A 438 -15.94 -10.02 17.58
N PRO A 439 -16.75 -9.17 18.24
CA PRO A 439 -17.55 -8.16 17.54
C PRO A 439 -16.69 -7.37 16.54
N PRO A 440 -17.27 -6.86 15.43
CA PRO A 440 -16.55 -5.99 14.53
C PRO A 440 -15.95 -4.80 15.29
N GLU A 441 -14.71 -4.44 14.94
CA GLU A 441 -13.97 -3.31 15.53
C GLU A 441 -13.65 -3.47 17.04
N ASP A 442 -13.87 -4.65 17.63
CA ASP A 442 -13.35 -5.02 18.95
C ASP A 442 -11.99 -5.72 18.82
N GLY A 443 -10.95 -5.07 19.33
CA GLY A 443 -9.58 -5.54 19.23
C GLY A 443 -8.57 -4.43 19.44
N TYR A 444 -7.48 -4.52 18.67
CA TYR A 444 -6.29 -3.70 18.84
C TYR A 444 -5.94 -2.98 17.55
N VAL A 445 -5.14 -1.93 17.67
CA VAL A 445 -4.49 -1.29 16.52
C VAL A 445 -2.98 -1.30 16.76
N LEU A 446 -2.25 -1.83 15.78
CA LEU A 446 -0.80 -1.89 15.78
C LEU A 446 -0.27 -0.80 14.84
N VAL A 447 0.69 -0.01 15.29
CA VAL A 447 1.26 1.09 14.48
C VAL A 447 2.76 1.16 14.69
N VAL A 448 3.53 1.13 13.60
CA VAL A 448 4.97 1.40 13.64
C VAL A 448 5.18 2.90 13.78
N VAL A 449 6.11 3.29 14.64
CA VAL A 449 6.52 4.68 14.83
C VAL A 449 8.02 4.85 14.67
N ASP A 450 8.42 5.91 14.00
CA ASP A 450 9.82 6.26 13.76
C ASP A 450 10.25 7.34 14.76
N LEU A 451 11.31 7.04 15.50
CA LEU A 451 11.87 7.90 16.53
C LEU A 451 13.08 8.62 15.92
N PHE A 452 12.88 9.85 15.44
CA PHE A 452 13.89 10.54 14.65
C PHE A 452 15.14 10.92 15.45
N ARG A 453 14.99 11.31 16.73
CA ARG A 453 16.13 11.68 17.57
C ARG A 453 17.00 10.49 17.92
N GLU A 454 16.37 9.36 18.23
CA GLU A 454 17.04 8.12 18.60
C GLU A 454 17.54 7.35 17.37
N ASN A 455 16.98 7.63 16.20
CA ASN A 455 17.17 6.86 14.97
C ASN A 455 16.85 5.37 15.19
N LEU A 456 15.68 5.13 15.80
CA LEU A 456 15.12 3.82 16.12
C LEU A 456 13.65 3.77 15.69
N THR A 457 13.06 2.59 15.78
CA THR A 457 11.65 2.36 15.47
C THR A 457 10.99 1.61 16.62
N ASN A 458 9.72 1.87 16.92
CA ASN A 458 8.93 1.07 17.85
C ASN A 458 7.66 0.55 17.16
N LEU A 459 7.09 -0.52 17.68
CA LEU A 459 5.72 -0.95 17.37
C LEU A 459 4.83 -0.64 18.58
N LEU A 460 3.82 0.19 18.36
CA LEU A 460 2.83 0.57 19.37
C LEU A 460 1.58 -0.27 19.24
N VAL A 461 1.03 -0.73 20.36
CA VAL A 461 -0.23 -1.48 20.44
C VAL A 461 -1.25 -0.64 21.21
N PHE A 462 -2.42 -0.40 20.62
CA PHE A 462 -3.52 0.36 21.22
C PHE A 462 -4.77 -0.51 21.40
N GLU A 463 -5.60 -0.20 22.39
CA GLU A 463 -7.01 -0.60 22.37
C GLU A 463 -7.72 0.14 21.22
N ALA A 464 -8.33 -0.61 20.29
CA ALA A 464 -8.80 -0.05 19.02
C ALA A 464 -9.87 1.04 19.20
N GLN A 465 -10.67 0.95 20.27
CA GLN A 465 -11.76 1.88 20.55
C GLN A 465 -11.36 3.07 21.46
N ASP A 466 -10.13 3.08 21.98
CA ASP A 466 -9.65 4.11 22.92
C ASP A 466 -8.19 4.50 22.67
N ILE A 467 -7.89 4.96 21.45
CA ILE A 467 -6.52 5.36 21.07
C ILE A 467 -6.03 6.58 21.85
N LYS A 468 -6.95 7.43 22.35
CA LYS A 468 -6.60 8.66 23.10
C LYS A 468 -5.93 8.38 24.45
N SER A 469 -6.14 7.19 25.02
CA SER A 469 -5.48 6.74 26.25
C SER A 469 -4.01 6.36 26.03
N GLY A 470 -3.57 6.28 24.77
CA GLY A 470 -2.21 5.92 24.40
C GLY A 470 -2.01 4.41 24.25
N PRO A 471 -0.78 4.00 23.88
CA PRO A 471 -0.48 2.60 23.67
C PRO A 471 -0.52 1.82 24.99
N ILE A 472 -1.14 0.64 24.95
CA ILE A 472 -1.13 -0.33 26.05
C ILE A 472 0.18 -1.13 26.10
N THR A 473 0.91 -1.16 24.98
CA THR A 473 2.25 -1.77 24.89
C THR A 473 3.08 -1.02 23.87
N THR A 474 4.34 -0.77 24.22
CA THR A 474 5.39 -0.28 23.31
C THR A 474 6.42 -1.37 23.16
N ILE A 475 6.55 -1.91 21.95
CA ILE A 475 7.54 -2.92 21.58
C ILE A 475 8.73 -2.19 20.95
N LYS A 476 9.90 -2.29 21.56
CA LYS A 476 11.08 -1.53 21.19
C LYS A 476 11.96 -2.30 20.21
N LEU A 477 12.21 -1.71 19.04
CA LEU A 477 13.11 -2.29 18.05
C LEU A 477 14.51 -1.66 18.21
N PRO A 478 15.59 -2.45 18.34
CA PRO A 478 16.94 -1.92 18.53
C PRO A 478 17.58 -1.43 17.21
N LEU A 479 16.76 -1.13 16.20
CA LEU A 479 17.17 -0.69 14.87
C LEU A 479 16.12 0.24 14.27
N LYS A 480 16.57 1.07 13.33
CA LYS A 480 15.72 1.92 12.51
C LYS A 480 15.15 1.13 11.34
N LEU A 481 13.84 1.17 11.13
CA LEU A 481 13.22 0.79 9.87
C LEU A 481 13.17 1.98 8.91
N LEU A 482 12.80 1.70 7.67
CA LEU A 482 12.45 2.73 6.71
C LEU A 482 10.93 2.92 6.74
N ASP A 483 10.48 4.08 6.28
CA ASP A 483 9.08 4.37 5.98
C ASP A 483 8.50 3.24 5.13
N GLY A 484 7.48 2.61 5.66
CA GLY A 484 6.73 1.57 4.98
C GLY A 484 5.67 2.11 4.05
N LEU A 485 5.24 1.21 3.17
CA LEU A 485 3.99 1.37 2.44
C LEU A 485 2.92 0.61 3.23
N HIS A 486 2.54 -0.59 2.80
CA HIS A 486 1.43 -1.30 3.41
C HIS A 486 1.81 -2.54 4.21
N GLY A 487 0.94 -2.90 5.16
CA GLY A 487 1.03 -4.11 5.94
C GLY A 487 -0.32 -4.74 6.28
N SER A 488 -0.26 -6.00 6.71
CA SER A 488 -1.40 -6.80 7.12
C SER A 488 -1.10 -7.61 8.37
N TRP A 489 -2.11 -7.76 9.22
CA TRP A 489 -2.12 -8.74 10.28
C TRP A 489 -2.55 -10.10 9.74
N VAL A 490 -1.86 -11.16 10.16
CA VAL A 490 -2.22 -12.54 9.83
C VAL A 490 -2.34 -13.33 11.13
N ASP A 491 -3.49 -13.96 11.33
CA ASP A 491 -3.77 -14.77 12.51
C ASP A 491 -2.79 -15.95 12.64
N GLY A 492 -2.43 -16.33 13.86
CA GLY A 492 -1.47 -17.39 14.13
C GLY A 492 -1.75 -18.71 13.40
N LYS A 493 -3.02 -19.09 13.22
CA LYS A 493 -3.35 -20.32 12.46
C LYS A 493 -3.05 -20.20 10.97
N ASP A 494 -3.23 -19.01 10.41
CA ASP A 494 -2.97 -18.71 9.00
C ASP A 494 -1.46 -18.54 8.76
N VAL A 495 -0.74 -17.98 9.74
CA VAL A 495 0.72 -17.96 9.79
C VAL A 495 1.29 -19.38 9.80
N ASP A 496 0.77 -20.26 10.67
CA ASP A 496 1.19 -21.66 10.73
C ASP A 496 0.90 -22.40 9.42
N ALA A 497 -0.26 -22.14 8.78
CA ALA A 497 -0.62 -22.74 7.50
C ALA A 497 0.28 -22.28 6.34
N ALA A 498 0.76 -21.04 6.36
CA ALA A 498 1.65 -20.49 5.34
C ALA A 498 3.14 -20.76 5.61
N SER A 499 3.48 -21.37 6.75
CA SER A 499 4.85 -21.69 7.13
C SER A 499 5.28 -23.06 6.57
N LYS A 500 6.35 -23.10 5.79
CA LYS A 500 7.02 -24.33 5.34
C LYS A 500 7.91 -24.93 6.43
N VAL A 501 8.35 -24.11 7.37
CA VAL A 501 9.11 -24.50 8.57
C VAL A 501 8.40 -23.92 9.79
N PRO A 502 8.19 -24.67 10.88
CA PRO A 502 7.61 -24.11 12.09
C PRO A 502 8.40 -22.88 12.58
N PHE A 503 7.72 -21.84 13.06
CA PHE A 503 8.39 -20.61 13.54
C PHE A 503 9.51 -20.91 14.54
N ARG A 504 9.30 -21.78 15.52
CA ARG A 504 10.38 -22.10 16.50
C ARG A 504 11.63 -22.72 15.84
N ASP A 505 11.44 -23.49 14.77
CA ASP A 505 12.54 -24.17 14.06
C ASP A 505 13.21 -23.26 13.03
N ALA A 506 12.46 -22.34 12.42
CA ALA A 506 12.98 -21.34 11.49
C ALA A 506 13.94 -20.36 12.17
N TRP A 507 13.89 -20.25 13.49
CA TRP A 507 14.72 -19.35 14.30
C TRP A 507 15.81 -20.10 15.07
N ALA A 508 15.70 -21.43 15.21
CA ALA A 508 16.72 -22.27 15.87
C ALA A 508 17.87 -22.71 14.95
N LYS A 509 17.80 -22.43 13.64
CA LYS A 509 18.75 -22.94 12.62
C LYS A 509 20.02 -22.11 12.41
N HIS A 510 20.26 -21.05 13.21
CA HIS A 510 21.45 -20.21 13.08
C HIS A 510 22.24 -20.09 14.38
#